data_AF-A0A5J4E0S0-F1
#
_entry.id   AF-A0A5J4E0S0-F1
#
_cell.length_a   1.000
_cell.length_b   1.000
_cell.length_c   1.000
_cell.angle_alpha   90.00
_cell.angle_beta   90.00
_cell.angle_gamma   90.00
#
_symmetry.space_group_name_H-M   'P 1'
#
loop_
_entity.id
_entity.type
_entity.pdbx_description
1 polymer ?
#
loop_
_entity_poly.entity_id
_entity_poly.type
_entity_poly.pdbx_seq_one_letter_code
_entity_poly.pdbx_strand_id
1 'polypeptide(L)'
;MVELRDAWELLSNYESHELVRNRYITKHNWQPNRSQSRQIAASFIQAREYFRSADNADLVVKPLLLYYGVVSLSRGLTLFLTPQLWEPSLARSHGLSRFNWHDELSKENPDYLNLAVRVNARGTFNELVHATGNRNLMRSGSSKINLR
;
A
#
# COMPACT_ATOMS: atom_id res chain seq x y z
N MET A 1 4.65 -4.24 -27.57
CA MET A 1 5.35 -3.40 -26.56
C MET A 1 4.30 -2.80 -25.67
N VAL A 2 4.27 -3.13 -24.38
CA VAL A 2 3.40 -2.44 -23.43
C VAL A 2 4.10 -1.11 -23.17
N GLU A 3 3.62 -0.02 -23.79
CA GLU A 3 4.00 1.32 -23.35
C GLU A 3 3.74 1.44 -21.85
N LEU A 4 4.61 2.15 -21.14
CA LEU A 4 4.42 2.49 -19.73
C LEU A 4 3.17 3.37 -19.62
N ARG A 5 1.97 2.77 -19.67
CA ARG A 5 0.76 3.40 -19.17
C ARG A 5 1.07 3.86 -17.76
N ASP A 6 0.66 5.08 -17.44
CA ASP A 6 0.74 5.62 -16.10
C ASP A 6 0.22 4.54 -15.13
N ALA A 7 1.00 4.21 -14.09
CA ALA A 7 0.60 3.22 -13.10
C ALA A 7 -0.80 3.53 -12.54
N TRP A 8 -1.17 4.81 -12.48
CA TRP A 8 -2.50 5.26 -12.08
C TRP A 8 -3.60 4.93 -13.07
N GLU A 9 -3.33 4.86 -14.38
CA GLU A 9 -4.34 4.38 -15.33
C GLU A 9 -4.71 2.92 -15.03
N LEU A 10 -3.72 2.08 -14.73
CA LEU A 10 -3.96 0.69 -14.37
C LEU A 10 -4.68 0.59 -13.02
N LEU A 11 -4.23 1.35 -12.02
CA LEU A 11 -4.82 1.38 -10.67
C LEU A 11 -6.24 1.96 -10.66
N SER A 12 -6.59 2.84 -11.60
CA SER A 12 -7.93 3.43 -11.70
C SER A 12 -9.05 2.38 -11.88
N ASN A 13 -8.72 1.21 -12.44
CA ASN A 13 -9.65 0.07 -12.50
C ASN A 13 -10.09 -0.43 -11.12
N TYR A 14 -9.29 -0.18 -10.09
CA TYR A 14 -9.59 -0.54 -8.71
C TYR A 14 -10.31 0.58 -7.95
N GLU A 15 -10.48 1.77 -8.54
CA GLU A 15 -11.27 2.87 -7.95
C GLU A 15 -12.78 2.70 -8.20
N SER A 16 -13.19 1.82 -9.13
CA SER A 16 -14.59 1.47 -9.35
C SER A 16 -14.98 0.20 -8.60
N HIS A 17 -15.94 0.31 -7.67
CA HIS A 17 -16.44 -0.83 -6.91
C HIS A 17 -17.05 -1.94 -7.79
N GLU A 18 -17.58 -1.61 -8.96
CA GLU A 18 -18.13 -2.60 -9.91
C GLU A 18 -17.01 -3.38 -10.61
N LEU A 19 -15.97 -2.67 -11.09
CA LEU A 19 -14.81 -3.31 -11.69
C LEU A 19 -14.05 -4.18 -10.67
N VAL A 20 -13.91 -3.68 -9.44
CA VAL A 20 -13.37 -4.45 -8.32
C VAL A 20 -14.20 -5.71 -8.08
N ARG A 21 -15.53 -5.59 -7.97
CA ARG A 21 -16.43 -6.75 -7.78
C ARG A 21 -16.23 -7.81 -8.86
N ASN A 22 -16.23 -7.40 -10.13
CA ASN A 22 -16.08 -8.32 -11.25
C ASN A 22 -14.71 -9.03 -11.22
N ARG A 23 -13.62 -8.28 -11.01
CA ARG A 23 -12.27 -8.86 -10.90
C ARG A 23 -12.13 -9.79 -9.69
N TYR A 24 -12.75 -9.45 -8.57
CA TYR A 24 -12.74 -10.27 -7.36
C TYR A 24 -13.41 -11.62 -7.60
N ILE A 25 -14.58 -11.63 -8.26
CA ILE A 25 -15.29 -12.85 -8.65
C ILE A 25 -14.40 -13.72 -9.55
N THR A 26 -13.81 -13.13 -10.60
CA THR A 26 -12.93 -13.86 -11.52
C THR A 26 -11.70 -14.44 -10.80
N LYS A 27 -11.14 -13.70 -9.84
CA LYS A 27 -9.92 -14.12 -9.14
C LYS A 27 -10.15 -15.20 -8.09
N HIS A 28 -11.23 -15.08 -7.32
CA HIS A 28 -11.45 -15.89 -6.11
C HIS A 28 -12.59 -16.90 -6.25
N ASN A 29 -13.32 -16.88 -7.37
CA ASN A 29 -14.56 -17.64 -7.56
C ASN A 29 -15.57 -17.40 -6.41
N TRP A 30 -15.60 -16.18 -5.88
CA TRP A 30 -16.45 -15.79 -4.75
C TRP A 30 -17.01 -14.39 -4.96
N GLN A 31 -18.27 -14.20 -4.54
CA GLN A 31 -18.98 -12.95 -4.75
C GLN A 31 -18.86 -12.02 -3.53
N PRO A 32 -18.13 -10.90 -3.63
CA PRO A 32 -18.09 -9.92 -2.54
C PRO A 32 -19.44 -9.25 -2.41
N ASN A 33 -19.80 -8.86 -1.19
CA ASN A 33 -20.95 -7.97 -1.02
C ASN A 33 -20.60 -6.55 -1.50
N ARG A 34 -21.63 -5.69 -1.57
CA ARG A 34 -21.46 -4.31 -2.05
C ARG A 34 -20.56 -3.48 -1.14
N SER A 35 -20.58 -3.72 0.17
CA SER A 35 -19.76 -2.98 1.13
C SER A 35 -18.27 -3.31 0.95
N GLN A 36 -17.91 -4.58 0.81
CA GLN A 36 -16.53 -5.01 0.67
C GLN A 36 -15.88 -4.49 -0.62
N SER A 37 -16.58 -4.57 -1.75
CA SER A 37 -16.09 -4.00 -3.02
C SER A 37 -15.90 -2.48 -2.94
N ARG A 38 -16.77 -1.77 -2.21
CA ARG A 38 -16.61 -0.33 -1.93
C ARG A 38 -15.43 -0.02 -1.01
N GLN A 39 -15.18 -0.83 0.01
CA GLN A 39 -14.04 -0.65 0.92
C GLN A 39 -12.70 -0.80 0.18
N ILE A 40 -12.60 -1.82 -0.68
CA ILE A 40 -11.44 -1.99 -1.56
C ILE A 40 -11.28 -0.74 -2.42
N ALA A 41 -12.33 -0.34 -3.15
CA ALA A 41 -12.26 0.81 -4.05
C ALA A 41 -11.91 2.12 -3.34
N ALA A 42 -12.50 2.37 -2.17
CA ALA A 42 -12.20 3.52 -1.34
C ALA A 42 -10.72 3.58 -0.93
N SER A 43 -10.08 2.43 -0.68
CA SER A 43 -8.66 2.38 -0.33
C SER A 43 -7.77 2.85 -1.49
N PHE A 44 -8.09 2.46 -2.74
CA PHE A 44 -7.37 2.91 -3.93
C PHE A 44 -7.64 4.40 -4.23
N ILE A 45 -8.87 4.87 -4.05
CA ILE A 45 -9.21 6.29 -4.18
C ILE A 45 -8.42 7.13 -3.17
N GLN A 46 -8.45 6.75 -1.88
CA GLN A 46 -7.71 7.44 -0.82
C GLN A 46 -6.21 7.50 -1.13
N ALA A 47 -5.64 6.39 -1.60
CA ALA A 47 -4.25 6.38 -2.02
C ALA A 47 -3.99 7.43 -3.09
N ARG A 48 -4.77 7.44 -4.18
CA ARG A 48 -4.60 8.41 -5.27
C ARG A 48 -4.68 9.85 -4.78
N GLU A 49 -5.62 10.14 -3.90
CA GLU A 49 -5.77 11.49 -3.33
C GLU A 49 -4.58 11.88 -2.44
N TYR A 50 -4.03 10.94 -1.66
CA TYR A 50 -2.78 11.20 -0.91
C TYR A 50 -1.59 11.48 -1.84
N PHE A 51 -1.42 10.70 -2.91
CA PHE A 51 -0.34 10.91 -3.88
C PHE A 51 -0.51 12.25 -4.64
N ARG A 52 -1.74 12.61 -5.04
CA ARG A 52 -2.05 13.92 -5.64
C ARG A 52 -1.79 15.08 -4.69
N SER A 53 -2.18 14.92 -3.42
CA SER A 53 -1.93 15.92 -2.39
C SER A 53 -0.44 16.09 -2.13
N ALA A 54 0.33 14.99 -2.15
CA ALA A 54 1.77 15.01 -1.98
C ALA A 54 2.52 15.75 -3.10
N ASP A 55 1.98 15.74 -4.33
CA ASP A 55 2.61 16.40 -5.48
C ASP A 55 2.78 17.90 -5.25
N ASN A 56 1.74 18.54 -4.71
CA ASN A 56 1.68 19.97 -4.42
C ASN A 56 2.12 20.33 -2.98
N ALA A 57 2.43 19.33 -2.15
CA ALA A 57 2.80 19.57 -0.77
C ALA A 57 4.26 20.01 -0.64
N ASP A 58 4.50 20.81 0.40
CA ASP A 58 5.83 21.22 0.83
C ASP A 58 6.71 20.01 1.17
N LEU A 59 8.03 20.14 1.03
CA LEU A 59 8.97 19.01 1.17
C LEU A 59 8.91 18.35 2.55
N VAL A 60 8.55 19.10 3.59
CA VAL A 60 8.41 18.60 4.96
C VAL A 60 7.15 17.74 5.13
N VAL A 61 6.08 18.04 4.40
CA VAL A 61 4.77 17.36 4.52
C VAL A 61 4.66 16.18 3.54
N LYS A 62 5.30 16.31 2.37
CA LYS A 62 5.26 15.34 1.28
C LYS A 62 5.53 13.88 1.72
N PRO A 63 6.55 13.57 2.54
CA PRO A 63 6.80 12.20 2.99
C PRO A 63 5.63 11.60 3.78
N LEU A 64 4.95 12.40 4.61
CA LEU A 64 3.81 11.94 5.40
C LEU A 64 2.63 11.56 4.51
N LEU A 65 2.33 12.38 3.49
CA LEU A 65 1.27 12.11 2.54
C LEU A 65 1.57 10.87 1.70
N LEU A 66 2.79 10.76 1.16
CA LEU A 66 3.23 9.58 0.42
C LEU A 66 3.12 8.31 1.27
N TYR A 67 3.54 8.40 2.53
CA TYR A 67 3.43 7.30 3.47
C TYR A 67 1.99 6.82 3.63
N TYR A 68 1.03 7.72 3.88
CA TYR A 68 -0.38 7.34 3.98
C TYR A 68 -0.96 6.85 2.64
N GLY A 69 -0.51 7.38 1.51
CA GLY A 69 -0.86 6.85 0.19
C GLY A 69 -0.45 5.38 0.02
N VAL A 70 0.79 5.04 0.42
CA VAL A 70 1.30 3.66 0.40
C VAL A 70 0.54 2.77 1.39
N VAL A 71 0.22 3.26 2.58
CA VAL A 71 -0.63 2.52 3.55
C VAL A 71 -2.00 2.21 2.95
N SER A 72 -2.67 3.20 2.35
CA SER A 72 -3.99 2.99 1.71
C SER A 72 -3.93 2.00 0.54
N LEU A 73 -2.91 2.06 -0.32
CA LEU A 73 -2.70 1.05 -1.37
C LEU A 73 -2.50 -0.35 -0.77
N SER A 74 -1.70 -0.44 0.28
CA SER A 74 -1.41 -1.70 0.95
C SER A 74 -2.69 -2.32 1.50
N ARG A 75 -3.57 -1.53 2.14
CA ARG A 75 -4.89 -1.98 2.61
C ARG A 75 -5.77 -2.45 1.47
N GLY A 76 -5.89 -1.66 0.40
CA GLY A 76 -6.71 -2.00 -0.77
C GLY A 76 -6.26 -3.31 -1.42
N LEU A 77 -4.95 -3.49 -1.58
CA LEU A 77 -4.37 -4.71 -2.14
C LEU A 77 -4.57 -5.91 -1.21
N THR A 78 -4.35 -5.76 0.10
CA THR A 78 -4.58 -6.83 1.09
C THR A 78 -6.04 -7.30 1.09
N LEU A 79 -7.00 -6.37 1.07
CA LEU A 79 -8.43 -6.68 1.00
C LEU A 79 -8.82 -7.36 -0.32
N PHE A 80 -8.20 -6.95 -1.42
CA PHE A 80 -8.45 -7.56 -2.73
C PHE A 80 -7.84 -8.97 -2.84
N LEU A 81 -6.66 -9.20 -2.27
CA LEU A 81 -5.95 -10.48 -2.37
C LEU A 81 -6.43 -11.53 -1.36
N THR A 82 -6.98 -11.11 -0.22
CA THR A 82 -7.44 -12.04 0.82
C THR A 82 -8.95 -12.27 0.71
N PRO A 83 -9.41 -13.46 0.30
CA PRO A 83 -10.83 -13.77 0.21
C PRO A 83 -11.51 -13.58 1.57
N GLN A 84 -12.71 -13.00 1.57
CA GLN A 84 -13.56 -12.84 2.78
C GLN A 84 -12.98 -11.92 3.88
N LEU A 85 -11.90 -11.19 3.62
CA LEU A 85 -11.37 -10.17 4.54
C LEU A 85 -12.11 -8.83 4.40
N TRP A 86 -12.28 -8.13 5.52
CA TRP A 86 -13.01 -6.87 5.62
C TRP A 86 -12.13 -5.79 6.23
N GLU A 87 -12.38 -4.53 5.89
CA GLU A 87 -11.57 -3.39 6.36
C GLU A 87 -11.51 -3.28 7.90
N PRO A 88 -12.62 -3.48 8.65
CA PRO A 88 -12.57 -3.43 10.11
C PRO A 88 -11.75 -4.57 10.74
N SER A 89 -11.50 -5.64 9.99
CA SER A 89 -10.68 -6.78 10.45
C SER A 89 -9.19 -6.54 10.23
N LEU A 90 -8.81 -5.52 9.46
CA LEU A 90 -7.41 -5.13 9.30
C LEU A 90 -6.89 -4.51 10.61
N ALA A 91 -5.59 -4.69 10.84
CA ALA A 91 -4.91 -4.01 11.92
C ALA A 91 -5.10 -2.49 11.81
N ARG A 92 -5.40 -1.87 12.95
CA ARG A 92 -5.54 -0.40 13.08
C ARG A 92 -4.20 0.33 13.00
N SER A 93 -3.09 -0.39 13.15
CA SER A 93 -1.74 0.16 13.03
C SER A 93 -1.14 -0.20 11.67
N HIS A 94 -0.21 0.64 11.21
CA HIS A 94 0.56 0.38 10.00
C HIS A 94 1.63 -0.71 10.18
N GLY A 95 2.05 -0.98 11.42
CA GLY A 95 3.00 -2.04 11.73
C GLY A 95 4.47 -1.67 11.55
N LEU A 96 4.81 -0.38 11.63
CA LEU A 96 6.19 0.09 11.69
C LEU A 96 6.45 0.76 13.04
N SER A 97 7.66 0.60 13.57
CA SER A 97 8.13 1.33 14.75
C SER A 97 9.51 1.93 14.49
N ARG A 98 9.78 3.08 15.10
CA ARG A 98 11.11 3.69 15.09
C ARG A 98 12.03 2.89 16.00
N PHE A 99 13.25 2.61 15.56
CA PHE A 99 14.24 1.91 16.37
C PHE A 99 15.37 2.86 16.77
N ASN A 100 15.46 3.18 18.07
CA ASN A 100 16.51 4.02 18.66
C ASN A 100 16.72 5.40 18.02
N TRP A 101 15.67 5.97 17.40
CA TRP A 101 15.77 7.31 16.79
C TRP A 101 16.13 8.39 17.80
N HIS A 102 15.62 8.29 19.03
CA HIS A 102 15.91 9.28 20.07
C HIS A 102 17.40 9.33 20.41
N ASP A 103 18.02 8.17 20.58
CA ASP A 103 19.44 8.05 20.92
C ASP A 103 20.35 8.56 19.78
N GLU A 104 19.97 8.34 18.52
CA GLU A 104 20.74 8.84 17.37
C GLU A 104 20.58 10.35 17.20
N LEU A 105 19.34 10.84 17.25
CA LEU A 105 19.02 12.26 17.00
C LEU A 105 19.45 13.18 18.14
N SER A 106 19.77 12.66 19.32
CA SER A 106 20.26 13.44 20.47
C SER A 106 21.78 13.65 20.48
N LYS A 107 22.52 13.03 19.55
CA LYS A 107 23.97 13.22 19.41
C LYS A 107 24.29 14.62 18.87
N GLU A 108 25.50 15.12 19.17
CA GLU A 108 25.99 16.40 18.65
C GLU A 108 26.11 16.40 17.11
N ASN A 109 26.46 15.25 16.52
CA ASN A 109 26.49 15.04 15.08
C ASN A 109 25.72 13.74 14.72
N PRO A 110 24.38 13.79 14.58
CA PRO A 110 23.56 12.62 14.27
C PRO A 110 23.91 12.00 12.92
N ASP A 111 24.02 10.68 12.88
CA ASP A 111 24.09 9.94 11.62
C ASP A 111 22.70 9.47 11.19
N TYR A 112 22.11 10.22 10.26
CA TYR A 112 20.77 9.93 9.73
C TYR A 112 20.69 8.57 9.02
N LEU A 113 21.81 7.97 8.61
CA LEU A 113 21.84 6.63 8.02
C LEU A 113 21.55 5.53 9.05
N ASN A 114 21.75 5.80 10.35
CA ASN A 114 21.44 4.89 11.44
C ASN A 114 19.97 4.94 11.90
N LEU A 115 19.15 5.80 11.30
CA LEU A 115 17.73 5.87 11.59
C LEU A 115 16.99 4.66 11.00
N ALA A 116 16.95 3.58 11.78
CA ALA A 116 16.31 2.35 11.39
C ALA A 116 14.81 2.33 11.74
N VAL A 117 14.03 1.64 10.91
CA VAL A 117 12.62 1.33 11.17
C VAL A 117 12.49 -0.17 11.31
N ARG A 118 11.69 -0.61 12.29
CA ARG A 118 11.36 -2.02 12.50
C ARG A 118 9.97 -2.32 11.96
N VAL A 119 9.85 -3.43 11.24
CA VAL A 119 8.55 -4.02 10.88
C VAL A 119 8.05 -4.84 12.06
N ASN A 120 6.88 -4.49 12.57
CA ASN A 120 6.25 -5.16 13.70
C ASN A 120 5.54 -6.44 13.24
N ALA A 121 5.33 -7.38 14.17
CA ALA A 121 4.61 -8.63 13.90
C ALA A 121 3.11 -8.45 13.58
N ARG A 122 2.57 -7.24 13.77
CA ARG A 122 1.18 -6.89 13.44
C ARG A 122 1.13 -5.52 12.79
N GLY A 123 0.21 -5.34 11.86
CA GLY A 123 -0.04 -4.09 11.16
C GLY A 123 -0.21 -4.27 9.66
N THR A 124 -0.70 -3.23 8.99
CA THR A 124 -1.00 -3.25 7.55
C THR A 124 0.12 -3.79 6.68
N PHE A 125 1.39 -3.46 6.94
CA PHE A 125 2.49 -3.96 6.12
C PHE A 125 2.78 -5.44 6.34
N ASN A 126 2.62 -5.95 7.56
CA ASN A 126 2.74 -7.39 7.82
C ASN A 126 1.60 -8.16 7.14
N GLU A 127 0.37 -7.64 7.20
CA GLU A 127 -0.78 -8.21 6.50
C GLU A 127 -0.58 -8.22 4.98
N LEU A 128 0.02 -7.17 4.41
CA LEU A 128 0.38 -7.11 3.00
C LEU A 128 1.40 -8.20 2.62
N VAL A 129 2.43 -8.40 3.44
CA VAL A 129 3.44 -9.46 3.22
C VAL A 129 2.74 -10.82 3.17
N HIS A 130 1.80 -11.09 4.08
CA HIS A 130 1.02 -12.32 4.05
C HIS A 130 0.11 -12.44 2.82
N ALA A 131 -0.65 -11.39 2.49
CA ALA A 131 -1.58 -11.38 1.37
C ALA A 131 -0.89 -11.54 0.00
N THR A 132 0.34 -11.05 -0.13
CA THR A 132 1.16 -11.18 -1.35
C THR A 132 2.00 -12.46 -1.37
N GLY A 133 2.03 -13.23 -0.28
CA GLY A 133 2.95 -14.36 -0.12
C GLY A 133 4.41 -13.95 -0.17
N ASN A 134 4.73 -12.72 0.28
CA ASN A 134 6.04 -12.08 0.23
C ASN A 134 6.70 -12.12 -1.16
N ARG A 135 5.88 -12.04 -2.22
CA ARG A 135 6.37 -12.09 -3.60
C ARG A 135 6.91 -10.72 -4.02
N ASN A 136 8.13 -10.71 -4.54
CA ASN A 136 8.71 -9.54 -5.18
C ASN A 136 8.64 -9.70 -6.70
N LEU A 137 8.02 -8.74 -7.38
CA LEU A 137 7.92 -8.70 -8.84
C LEU A 137 9.00 -7.81 -9.46
N MET A 138 9.94 -7.27 -8.70
CA MET A 138 11.11 -6.59 -9.26
C MET A 138 12.16 -7.61 -9.70
N ARG A 139 12.72 -7.42 -10.90
CA ARG A 139 13.84 -8.22 -11.37
C ARG A 139 15.14 -7.66 -10.80
N SER A 140 16.06 -8.52 -10.37
CA SER A 140 17.40 -8.08 -9.94
C SER A 140 18.06 -7.24 -11.03
N GLY A 141 18.54 -6.05 -10.68
CA GLY A 141 19.19 -5.10 -11.61
C GLY A 141 18.25 -4.37 -12.58
N SER A 142 16.93 -4.32 -12.33
CA SER A 142 15.95 -3.67 -13.21
C SER A 142 15.02 -2.73 -12.43
N SER A 143 14.74 -1.56 -13.00
CA SER A 143 13.69 -0.65 -12.54
C SER A 143 12.28 -1.03 -13.03
N LYS A 144 12.16 -2.08 -13.85
CA LYS A 144 10.89 -2.53 -14.45
C LYS A 144 10.25 -3.68 -13.65
N ILE A 145 8.92 -3.65 -13.58
CA ILE A 145 8.06 -4.68 -12.97
C ILE A 145 8.06 -5.95 -13.84
N ASN A 146 8.17 -7.11 -13.22
CA ASN A 146 8.01 -8.42 -13.85
C ASN A 146 6.52 -8.73 -13.99
N LEU A 147 5.97 -8.58 -15.20
CA LEU A 147 4.57 -8.85 -15.52
C LEU A 147 4.34 -10.32 -15.93
N ARG A 148 5.25 -11.23 -15.59
CA ARG A 148 5.18 -12.66 -15.95
C ARG A 148 4.75 -13.51 -14.77
#